data_AF-A0A4Q3TFY9-F1
#
_entry.id   AF-A0A4Q3TFY9-F1
#
_cell.length_a   1.000
_cell.length_b   1.000
_cell.length_c   1.000
_cell.angle_alpha   90.00
_cell.angle_beta   90.00
_cell.angle_gamma   90.00
#
_symmetry.space_group_name_H-M   'P 1'
#
loop_
_entity.id
_entity.type
_entity.pdbx_description
1 polymer ?
#
loop_
_entity_poly.entity_id
_entity_poly.type
_entity_poly.pdbx_seq_one_letter_code
_entity_poly.pdbx_strand_id
1 'polypeptide(L)' 'PGAEQTERLLAGIPVARIGTPEDVANAVAFFLQPSSGFITGQNLFVCGGGSIGASGV' A
#
# COMPACT_ATOMS: atom_id res chain seq x y z
N PRO A 1 14.34 -1.81 -12.73
CA PRO A 1 14.98 -2.74 -11.75
C PRO A 1 16.50 -2.55 -11.80
N GLY A 2 17.13 -2.17 -10.68
CA GLY A 2 18.58 -1.88 -10.62
C GLY A 2 18.98 -0.42 -10.87
N ALA A 3 18.01 0.51 -10.92
CA ALA A 3 18.31 1.94 -10.82
C ALA A 3 18.33 2.33 -9.34
N GLU A 4 19.30 3.15 -8.93
CA GLU A 4 19.47 3.65 -7.56
C GLU A 4 18.15 4.17 -6.95
N GLN A 5 17.32 4.81 -7.78
CA GLN A 5 16.03 5.34 -7.38
C GLN A 5 15.02 4.25 -6.97
N THR A 6 15.04 3.09 -7.62
CA THR A 6 14.21 1.94 -7.25
C THR A 6 14.66 1.34 -5.92
N GLU A 7 15.97 1.27 -5.67
CA GLU A 7 16.51 0.75 -4.41
C GLU A 7 16.19 1.67 -3.23
N ARG A 8 16.30 2.99 -3.43
CA ARG A 8 15.87 3.99 -2.43
C ARG A 8 14.38 3.90 -2.11
N LEU A 9 13.53 3.66 -3.12
CA LEU A 9 12.10 3.44 -2.90
C LEU A 9 11.84 2.16 -2.09
N LEU A 10 12.53 1.06 -2.42
CA LEU A 10 12.39 -0.22 -1.71
C LEU A 10 12.82 -0.12 -0.24
N ALA A 11 13.87 0.64 0.07
CA ALA A 11 14.31 0.86 1.45
C ALA A 11 13.24 1.54 2.33
N GLY A 12 12.34 2.33 1.73
CA GLY A 12 11.24 2.99 2.41
C GLY A 12 9.96 2.16 2.53
N ILE A 13 9.91 0.95 1.95
CA ILE A 13 8.72 0.09 1.92
C ILE A 13 8.92 -1.10 2.87
N PRO A 14 8.25 -1.14 4.04
CA PRO A 14 8.33 -2.27 4.98
C PRO A 14 8.04 -3.65 4.37
N VAL A 15 7.14 -3.74 3.39
CA VAL A 15 6.83 -5.00 2.69
C VAL A 15 7.92 -5.41 1.68
N ALA A 16 8.97 -4.60 1.52
CA ALA A 16 10.20 -4.89 0.76
C ALA A 16 9.98 -5.29 -0.72
N ARG A 17 8.88 -4.86 -1.32
CA ARG A 17 8.59 -5.04 -2.74
C ARG A 17 7.84 -3.86 -3.32
N ILE A 18 7.93 -3.71 -4.64
CA ILE A 18 7.07 -2.80 -5.39
C ILE A 18 5.65 -3.37 -5.41
N GLY A 19 4.67 -2.49 -5.17
CA GLY A 19 3.26 -2.84 -5.29
C GLY A 19 2.88 -3.15 -6.74
N THR A 20 1.90 -4.02 -6.92
CA THR A 20 1.32 -4.33 -8.23
C THR A 20 -0.09 -3.74 -8.33
N PRO A 21 -0.66 -3.60 -9.54
CA PRO A 21 -2.05 -3.17 -9.69
C PRO A 21 -3.04 -4.03 -8.89
N GLU A 22 -2.75 -5.33 -8.74
CA GLU A 22 -3.56 -6.28 -7.98
C GLU A 22 -3.62 -5.94 -6.49
N ASP A 23 -2.58 -5.35 -5.90
CA ASP A 23 -2.61 -4.92 -4.49
C ASP A 23 -3.70 -3.87 -4.25
N VAL A 24 -3.84 -2.92 -5.18
CA VAL A 24 -4.90 -1.90 -5.12
C VAL A 24 -6.26 -2.51 -5.43
N ALA A 25 -6.34 -3.37 -6.44
CA ALA A 25 -7.59 -4.05 -6.82
C ALA A 25 -8.16 -4.87 -5.66
N ASN A 26 -7.32 -5.56 -4.89
CA ASN A 26 -7.73 -6.32 -3.71
C ASN A 26 -8.31 -5.41 -2.61
N ALA A 27 -7.71 -4.24 -2.38
CA ALA A 27 -8.23 -3.25 -1.41
C ALA A 27 -9.59 -2.68 -1.86
N VAL A 28 -9.75 -2.43 -3.16
CA VAL A 28 -11.05 -2.02 -3.73
C VAL A 28 -12.08 -3.13 -3.56
N ALA A 29 -11.71 -4.38 -3.87
CA ALA A 29 -12.59 -5.53 -3.73
C ALA A 29 -13.07 -5.70 -2.28
N PHE A 30 -12.19 -5.48 -1.29
CA PHE A 30 -12.56 -5.45 0.13
C PHE A 30 -13.68 -4.43 0.43
N PHE A 31 -13.58 -3.20 -0.06
CA PHE A 31 -14.63 -2.19 0.13
C PHE A 31 -15.94 -2.55 -0.57
N LEU A 32 -15.88 -3.29 -1.67
CA LEU A 32 -17.06 -3.71 -2.42
C LEU A 32 -17.77 -4.95 -1.83
N GLN A 33 -17.17 -5.61 -0.84
CA GLN A 33 -17.81 -6.76 -0.19
C GLN A 33 -19.10 -6.34 0.53
N PRO A 34 -20.17 -7.16 0.49
CA PRO A 34 -21.41 -6.87 1.22
C PRO A 34 -21.20 -6.66 2.73
N SER A 35 -20.22 -7.34 3.32
CA SER A 35 -19.84 -7.21 4.73
C SER A 35 -19.23 -5.85 5.09
N SER A 36 -18.77 -5.08 4.10
CA SER A 36 -18.12 -3.78 4.31
C SER A 36 -19.11 -2.61 4.39
N GLY A 37 -20.43 -2.88 4.36
CA GLY A 37 -21.47 -1.85 4.28
C GLY A 37 -21.55 -0.84 5.45
N PHE A 38 -20.85 -1.09 6.55
CA PHE A 38 -20.76 -0.15 7.68
C PHE A 38 -19.48 0.72 7.66
N ILE A 39 -18.64 0.58 6.62
CA ILE A 39 -17.40 1.34 6.47
C ILE A 39 -17.62 2.47 5.47
N THR A 40 -17.44 3.72 5.90
CA THR A 40 -17.55 4.91 5.04
C THR A 40 -16.61 6.03 5.51
N GLY A 41 -16.20 6.90 4.58
CA GLY A 41 -15.32 8.05 4.86
C GLY A 41 -13.89 7.70 5.26
N GLN A 42 -13.46 6.45 5.11
CA GLN A 42 -12.13 5.99 5.52
C GLN A 42 -11.12 6.04 4.38
N ASN A 43 -9.87 6.34 4.71
CA ASN A 43 -8.74 6.21 3.80
C ASN A 43 -7.96 4.94 4.13
N LEU A 44 -7.82 4.03 3.16
CA LEU A 44 -7.00 2.83 3.27
C LEU A 44 -5.74 3.00 2.43
N PHE A 45 -4.58 3.09 3.09
CA PHE A 45 -3.30 3.21 2.40
C PHE A 45 -2.83 1.86 1.87
N VAL A 46 -2.67 1.75 0.55
CA VAL A 46 -2.11 0.58 -0.14
C VAL A 46 -0.71 0.91 -0.64
N CYS A 47 0.23 1.06 0.30
CA CYS A 47 1.59 1.55 0.00
C CYS A 47 2.71 0.62 0.46
N GLY A 48 2.39 -0.62 0.85
CA GLY A 48 3.36 -1.55 1.43
C GLY A 48 4.03 -1.04 2.72
N GLY A 49 3.39 -0.07 3.40
CA GLY A 49 3.90 0.60 4.59
C GLY A 49 4.76 1.84 4.32
N GLY A 50 4.92 2.30 3.07
CA GLY A 50 5.72 3.48 2.75
C GLY A 50 5.30 4.76 3.48
N SER A 51 4.00 4.93 3.74
CA SER A 51 3.46 6.07 4.50
C SER A 51 3.88 6.11 5.97
N ILE A 52 4.32 4.98 6.55
CA ILE A 52 4.83 4.91 7.93
C ILE A 52 6.34 4.70 7.98
N GLY A 53 6.91 3.99 7.01
CA GLY A 53 8.35 3.71 6.92
C GLY A 53 9.20 4.97 6.72
N ALA A 54 8.63 6.01 6.09
CA ALA A 54 9.30 7.31 5.96
C ALA A 54 9.22 8.18 7.22
N SER A 55 8.38 7.83 8.21
CA SER A 55 8.09 8.69 9.38
C SER A 55 9.00 8.47 10.59
N GLY A 56 9.92 7.50 10.56
CA GLY A 56 11.07 7.43 11.45
C GLY A 56 10.83 7.76 12.94
N VAL A 57 9.71 7.28 13.50
CA VAL A 57 9.53 7.12 14.95
C VAL A 57 9.78 5.66 15.32
#